data_AF-A0A662W253-F1
#
_entry.id   AF-A0A662W253-F1
#
_cell.length_a   1.000
_cell.length_b   1.000
_cell.length_c   1.000
_cell.angle_alpha   90.00
_cell.angle_beta   90.00
_cell.angle_gamma   90.00
#
_symmetry.space_group_name_H-M   'P 1'
#
loop_
_entity.id
_entity.type
_entity.pdbx_description
1 polymer ?
#
loop_
_entity_poly.entity_id
_entity_poly.type
_entity_poly.pdbx_seq_one_letter_code
_entity_poly.pdbx_strand_id
1 'polypeptide(L)'
;MDVSIFFSGEFGRRFLLNLAYPEMCPKLGACGIDACDYCKDYDFSSKIVMAEEFADPSSYGIYIDDPSSILPEILDGDVFIAINLHPDILVELPSIVESYKALIIPVEDPRWCSPGLRNQIARHCEEVGIEFACPKPLCTLKPETKFISKFCEEFRFGMPRFEVKLNDSTILNAKALTDACGCAYYVAKKMAGYWIDSKENFWKEIHQHQCAYPCLASMERDVEIKESPFHLGGYAMVYSFSQAVGIDAPEFIPHHMREFLNFAD
;
A
#
# COMPACT_ATOMS: atom_id res chain seq x y z
N MET A 1 7.84 10.61 -12.42
CA MET A 1 8.36 9.25 -12.54
C MET A 1 7.32 8.44 -13.29
N ASP A 2 7.77 7.54 -14.15
CA ASP A 2 6.92 6.61 -14.90
C ASP A 2 7.03 5.20 -14.29
N VAL A 3 5.92 4.48 -14.25
CA VAL A 3 5.81 3.21 -13.50
C VAL A 3 5.33 2.06 -14.38
N SER A 4 5.91 0.89 -14.11
CA SER A 4 5.50 -0.38 -14.71
C SER A 4 5.00 -1.32 -13.63
N ILE A 5 3.91 -2.03 -13.92
CA ILE A 5 3.19 -2.83 -12.93
C ILE A 5 2.96 -4.22 -13.48
N PHE A 6 3.60 -5.22 -12.89
CA PHE A 6 3.24 -6.62 -13.10
C PHE A 6 2.44 -7.11 -11.91
N PHE A 7 1.31 -7.75 -12.19
CA PHE A 7 0.48 -8.23 -11.10
C PHE A 7 -0.30 -9.48 -11.44
N SER A 8 -0.81 -10.16 -10.41
CA SER A 8 -1.86 -11.15 -10.57
C SER A 8 -2.95 -11.00 -9.52
N GLY A 9 -4.18 -11.32 -9.90
CA GLY A 9 -5.31 -11.39 -8.99
C GLY A 9 -5.79 -10.03 -8.46
N GLU A 10 -6.67 -10.11 -7.46
CA GLU A 10 -7.46 -8.97 -7.00
C GLU A 10 -6.63 -7.85 -6.36
N PHE A 11 -5.56 -8.19 -5.64
CA PHE A 11 -4.69 -7.20 -5.01
C PHE A 11 -4.05 -6.28 -6.05
N GLY A 12 -3.54 -6.86 -7.13
CA GLY A 12 -2.97 -6.13 -8.25
C GLY A 12 -3.98 -5.26 -8.98
N ARG A 13 -5.15 -5.83 -9.31
CA ARG A 13 -6.23 -5.08 -9.97
C ARG A 13 -6.66 -3.87 -9.15
N ARG A 14 -6.83 -4.04 -7.84
CA ARG A 14 -7.20 -2.94 -6.93
C ARG A 14 -6.10 -1.91 -6.78
N PHE A 15 -4.82 -2.32 -6.72
CA PHE A 15 -3.70 -1.38 -6.73
C PHE A 15 -3.72 -0.52 -8.01
N LEU A 16 -3.88 -1.15 -9.17
CA LEU A 16 -3.97 -0.46 -10.46
C LEU A 16 -5.16 0.51 -10.51
N LEU A 17 -6.34 0.08 -10.04
CA LEU A 17 -7.51 0.95 -9.91
C LEU A 17 -7.26 2.11 -8.95
N ASN A 18 -6.51 1.90 -7.86
CA ASN A 18 -6.14 3.00 -6.97
C ASN A 18 -5.24 4.01 -7.65
N LEU A 19 -4.34 3.56 -8.52
CA LEU A 19 -3.45 4.46 -9.23
C LEU A 19 -4.17 5.27 -10.31
N ALA A 20 -5.04 4.61 -11.08
CA ALA A 20 -5.58 5.14 -12.34
C ALA A 20 -7.06 5.56 -12.29
N TYR A 21 -7.79 5.28 -11.20
CA TYR A 21 -9.22 5.51 -11.14
C TYR A 21 -9.65 6.21 -9.84
N PRO A 22 -9.80 7.56 -9.85
CA PRO A 22 -10.20 8.33 -8.66
C PRO A 22 -11.49 7.83 -8.00
N GLU A 23 -12.45 7.37 -8.80
CA GLU A 23 -13.77 6.91 -8.36
C GLU A 23 -13.84 5.40 -8.09
N MET A 24 -12.75 4.76 -7.67
CA MET A 24 -12.76 3.31 -7.42
C MET A 24 -13.62 2.92 -6.19
N CYS A 25 -13.67 3.77 -5.16
CA CYS A 25 -14.23 3.39 -3.86
C CYS A 25 -15.73 3.04 -3.90
N PRO A 26 -16.59 3.66 -4.72
CA PRO A 26 -17.97 3.24 -4.85
C PRO A 26 -18.10 1.92 -5.63
N LYS A 27 -17.22 1.66 -6.61
CA LYS A 27 -17.18 0.39 -7.35
C LYS A 27 -16.75 -0.79 -6.47
N LEU A 28 -15.94 -0.53 -5.46
CA LEU A 28 -15.58 -1.51 -4.44
C LEU A 28 -16.62 -1.66 -3.33
N GLY A 29 -17.74 -0.93 -3.39
CA GLY A 29 -18.81 -0.99 -2.39
C GLY A 29 -18.50 -0.24 -1.08
N ALA A 30 -17.43 0.55 -1.01
CA ALA A 30 -17.05 1.25 0.22
C ALA A 30 -17.96 2.45 0.52
N CYS A 31 -18.06 3.39 -0.43
CA CYS A 31 -18.81 4.63 -0.24
C CYS A 31 -20.29 4.52 -0.64
N GLY A 32 -20.64 3.61 -1.55
CA GLY A 32 -21.89 3.67 -2.31
C GLY A 32 -21.82 4.74 -3.42
N ILE A 33 -22.43 4.46 -4.58
CA ILE A 33 -22.32 5.31 -5.78
C ILE A 33 -22.86 6.71 -5.53
N ASP A 34 -24.05 6.82 -4.92
CA ASP A 34 -24.72 8.11 -4.70
C ASP A 34 -24.10 8.96 -3.59
N ALA A 35 -23.21 8.39 -2.79
CA ALA A 35 -22.56 9.11 -1.70
C ALA A 35 -21.16 9.59 -2.08
N CYS A 36 -20.63 9.32 -3.28
CA CYS A 36 -19.29 9.74 -3.69
C CYS A 36 -19.18 11.28 -3.75
N ASP A 37 -18.13 11.83 -3.13
CA ASP A 37 -17.84 13.26 -3.04
C ASP A 37 -16.49 13.62 -3.69
N TYR A 38 -15.90 12.69 -4.45
CA TYR A 38 -14.64 12.88 -5.16
C TYR A 38 -13.47 13.29 -4.23
N CYS A 39 -13.45 12.76 -3.00
CA CYS A 39 -12.40 13.08 -2.01
C CYS A 39 -10.99 12.68 -2.44
N LYS A 40 -10.83 11.65 -3.28
CA LYS A 40 -9.56 11.26 -3.90
C LYS A 40 -9.29 12.13 -5.12
N ASP A 41 -8.27 12.98 -5.05
CA ASP A 41 -8.01 14.07 -5.99
C ASP A 41 -6.84 13.82 -6.95
N TYR A 42 -6.41 12.58 -7.12
CA TYR A 42 -5.33 12.20 -8.03
C TYR A 42 -5.75 11.12 -9.02
N ASP A 43 -5.20 11.22 -10.23
CA ASP A 43 -5.22 10.22 -11.29
C ASP A 43 -3.80 10.12 -11.85
N PHE A 44 -3.18 8.95 -11.70
CA PHE A 44 -1.82 8.69 -12.17
C PHE A 44 -1.80 7.77 -13.40
N SER A 45 -2.91 7.58 -14.09
CA SER A 45 -3.00 6.76 -15.31
C SER A 45 -1.97 7.16 -16.37
N SER A 46 -1.71 8.46 -16.55
CA SER A 46 -0.71 8.97 -17.50
C SER A 46 0.74 8.66 -17.12
N LYS A 47 0.99 8.11 -15.93
CA LYS A 47 2.32 7.71 -15.45
C LYS A 47 2.56 6.21 -15.58
N ILE A 48 1.54 5.45 -15.94
CA ILE A 48 1.64 4.00 -16.12
C ILE A 48 2.10 3.75 -17.55
N VAL A 49 3.35 3.36 -17.72
CA VAL A 49 3.89 3.00 -19.04
C VAL A 49 3.56 1.57 -19.42
N MET A 50 3.38 0.70 -18.43
CA MET A 50 3.09 -0.72 -18.62
C MET A 50 2.29 -1.27 -17.45
N ALA A 51 1.24 -2.03 -17.72
CA ALA A 51 0.49 -2.77 -16.70
C ALA A 51 0.07 -4.13 -17.27
N GLU A 52 0.62 -5.21 -16.73
CA GLU A 52 0.39 -6.56 -17.22
C GLU A 52 -0.14 -7.46 -16.12
N GLU A 53 -1.26 -8.12 -16.43
CA GLU A 53 -1.88 -9.10 -15.55
C GLU A 53 -1.44 -10.51 -15.93
N PHE A 54 -0.80 -11.21 -15.00
CA PHE A 54 -0.39 -12.59 -15.12
C PHE A 54 -1.47 -13.53 -14.60
N ALA A 55 -1.49 -14.77 -15.10
CA ALA A 55 -2.30 -15.83 -14.52
C ALA A 55 -2.01 -16.02 -13.02
N ASP A 56 -2.97 -16.60 -12.30
CA ASP A 56 -2.81 -16.88 -10.88
C ASP A 56 -1.50 -17.66 -10.63
N PRO A 57 -0.67 -17.28 -9.65
CA PRO A 57 0.61 -17.95 -9.39
C PRO A 57 0.49 -19.47 -9.26
N SER A 58 -0.58 -19.98 -8.67
CA SER A 58 -0.79 -21.42 -8.50
C SER A 58 -1.01 -22.18 -9.81
N SER A 59 -1.38 -21.48 -10.89
CA SER A 59 -1.59 -22.09 -12.21
C SER A 59 -0.28 -22.47 -12.93
N TYR A 60 0.85 -21.87 -12.54
CA TYR A 60 2.17 -22.20 -13.09
C TYR A 60 2.81 -23.45 -12.47
N GLY A 61 2.21 -23.99 -11.40
CA GLY A 61 2.76 -25.11 -10.65
C GLY A 61 3.69 -24.65 -9.53
N ILE A 62 4.60 -25.53 -9.10
CA ILE A 62 5.56 -25.25 -8.02
C ILE A 62 6.81 -24.54 -8.56
N TYR A 63 7.10 -24.73 -9.85
CA TYR A 63 8.31 -24.29 -10.51
C TYR A 63 7.98 -23.90 -11.96
N ILE A 64 8.63 -22.85 -12.44
CA ILE A 64 8.57 -22.39 -13.83
C ILE A 64 9.88 -22.74 -14.51
N ASP A 65 9.81 -23.56 -15.57
CA ASP A 65 10.98 -24.00 -16.35
C ASP A 65 11.84 -22.84 -16.86
N ASP A 66 11.20 -21.87 -17.52
CA ASP A 66 11.82 -20.68 -18.07
C ASP A 66 10.93 -19.45 -17.79
N PRO A 67 11.17 -18.70 -16.69
CA PRO A 67 10.43 -17.49 -16.38
C PRO A 67 10.51 -16.43 -17.49
N SER A 68 11.59 -16.39 -18.26
CA SER A 68 11.75 -15.40 -19.34
C SER A 68 10.76 -15.62 -20.48
N SER A 69 10.33 -16.86 -20.71
CA SER A 69 9.39 -17.22 -21.79
C SER A 69 7.97 -16.69 -21.60
N ILE A 70 7.58 -16.37 -20.37
CA ILE A 70 6.25 -15.84 -20.02
C ILE A 70 6.24 -14.32 -19.86
N LEU A 71 7.41 -13.69 -19.83
CA LEU A 71 7.52 -12.27 -19.60
C LEU A 71 7.37 -11.49 -20.91
N PRO A 72 6.58 -10.42 -20.91
CA PRO A 72 6.49 -9.52 -22.05
C PRO A 72 7.78 -8.69 -22.19
N GLU A 73 7.94 -8.04 -23.35
CA GLU A 73 9.00 -7.06 -23.55
C GLU A 73 8.86 -5.90 -22.56
N ILE A 74 9.93 -5.63 -21.81
CA ILE A 74 9.94 -4.59 -20.78
C ILE A 74 10.11 -3.22 -21.42
N LEU A 75 9.15 -2.33 -21.20
CA LEU A 75 9.22 -0.93 -21.62
C LEU A 75 10.11 -0.11 -20.68
N ASP A 76 10.60 1.04 -21.15
CA ASP A 76 11.37 1.97 -20.31
C ASP A 76 10.49 2.63 -19.23
N GLY A 77 11.01 2.71 -18.00
CA GLY A 77 10.33 3.35 -16.87
C GLY A 77 11.30 3.65 -15.71
N ASP A 78 10.77 4.26 -14.64
CA ASP A 78 11.56 4.62 -13.45
C ASP A 78 11.38 3.63 -12.30
N VAL A 79 10.15 3.21 -12.01
CA VAL A 79 9.83 2.31 -10.87
C VAL A 79 9.02 1.11 -11.35
N PHE A 80 9.48 -0.07 -10.96
CA PHE A 80 8.81 -1.33 -11.24
C PHE A 80 8.06 -1.80 -10.00
N ILE A 81 6.80 -2.21 -10.15
CA ILE A 81 5.96 -2.69 -9.07
C ILE A 81 5.49 -4.10 -9.41
N ALA A 82 5.77 -5.07 -8.53
CA ALA A 82 5.38 -6.46 -8.72
C ALA A 82 4.49 -6.96 -7.58
N ILE A 83 3.28 -7.41 -7.91
CA ILE A 83 2.24 -7.76 -6.93
C ILE A 83 1.75 -9.18 -7.18
N ASN A 84 1.88 -10.06 -6.19
CA ASN A 84 1.34 -11.42 -6.25
C ASN A 84 1.76 -12.20 -7.52
N LEU A 85 3.05 -12.17 -7.87
CA LEU A 85 3.60 -13.00 -8.95
C LEU A 85 4.15 -14.31 -8.38
N HIS A 86 4.37 -15.28 -9.27
CA HIS A 86 5.02 -16.53 -8.90
C HIS A 86 6.44 -16.28 -8.32
N PRO A 87 6.87 -17.00 -7.26
CA PRO A 87 8.19 -16.83 -6.67
C PRO A 87 9.36 -16.84 -7.67
N ASP A 88 9.36 -17.77 -8.62
CA ASP A 88 10.40 -17.87 -9.64
C ASP A 88 10.46 -16.63 -10.55
N ILE A 89 9.32 -15.97 -10.81
CA ILE A 89 9.32 -14.69 -11.52
C ILE A 89 9.93 -13.61 -10.62
N LEU A 90 9.50 -13.54 -9.35
CA LEU A 90 9.96 -12.51 -8.41
C LEU A 90 11.48 -12.54 -8.19
N VAL A 91 12.10 -13.73 -8.17
CA VAL A 91 13.56 -13.89 -8.02
C VAL A 91 14.35 -13.33 -9.20
N GLU A 92 13.83 -13.50 -10.42
CA GLU A 92 14.49 -13.08 -11.65
C GLU A 92 14.25 -11.60 -11.97
N LEU A 93 13.17 -11.00 -11.44
CA LEU A 93 12.78 -9.62 -11.72
C LEU A 93 13.94 -8.61 -11.65
N PRO A 94 14.86 -8.64 -10.66
CA PRO A 94 15.96 -7.69 -10.59
C PRO A 94 16.81 -7.64 -11.87
N SER A 95 17.15 -8.79 -12.46
CA SER A 95 17.87 -8.84 -13.75
C SER A 95 17.03 -8.31 -14.90
N ILE A 96 15.75 -8.66 -14.93
CA ILE A 96 14.82 -8.29 -16.02
C ILE A 96 14.58 -6.78 -16.04
N VAL A 97 14.59 -6.13 -14.88
CA VAL A 97 14.28 -4.70 -14.72
C VAL A 97 15.50 -3.88 -14.33
N GLU A 98 16.72 -4.33 -14.65
CA GLU A 98 17.98 -3.67 -14.28
C GLU A 98 18.09 -2.21 -14.79
N SER A 99 17.32 -1.85 -15.83
CA SER A 99 17.26 -0.48 -16.36
C SER A 99 16.48 0.49 -15.45
N TYR A 100 15.58 -0.04 -14.61
CA TYR A 100 14.75 0.71 -13.67
C TYR A 100 15.57 1.26 -12.50
N LYS A 101 14.99 2.21 -11.76
CA LYS A 101 15.65 2.83 -10.60
C LYS A 101 15.23 2.22 -9.27
N ALA A 102 14.03 1.65 -9.21
CA ALA A 102 13.54 0.97 -8.03
C ALA A 102 12.60 -0.19 -8.38
N LEU A 103 12.63 -1.24 -7.55
CA LEU A 103 11.68 -2.35 -7.53
C LEU A 103 10.90 -2.34 -6.21
N ILE A 104 9.57 -2.30 -6.29
CA ILE A 104 8.68 -2.33 -5.12
C ILE A 104 7.82 -3.60 -5.18
N ILE A 105 7.90 -4.44 -4.14
CA ILE A 105 7.08 -5.64 -3.99
C ILE A 105 6.23 -5.51 -2.73
N PRO A 106 5.00 -4.96 -2.81
CA PRO A 106 4.13 -4.89 -1.65
C PRO A 106 3.65 -6.28 -1.24
N VAL A 107 3.82 -6.61 0.03
CA VAL A 107 3.38 -7.86 0.64
C VAL A 107 2.08 -7.61 1.38
N GLU A 108 1.00 -7.53 0.61
CA GLU A 108 -0.36 -7.45 1.15
C GLU A 108 -0.82 -8.79 1.73
N ASP A 109 -0.33 -9.90 1.19
CA ASP A 109 -0.55 -11.26 1.70
C ASP A 109 0.80 -11.96 1.92
N PRO A 110 1.04 -12.56 3.10
CA PRO A 110 2.31 -13.19 3.42
C PRO A 110 2.60 -14.45 2.59
N ARG A 111 1.62 -15.00 1.87
CA ARG A 111 1.78 -16.27 1.14
C ARG A 111 2.61 -16.17 -0.13
N TRP A 112 2.72 -15.00 -0.77
CA TRP A 112 3.44 -14.88 -2.05
C TRP A 112 4.89 -14.40 -1.91
N CYS A 113 5.27 -13.77 -0.80
CA CYS A 113 6.64 -13.33 -0.56
C CYS A 113 7.11 -13.70 0.84
N SER A 114 7.82 -14.83 0.94
CA SER A 114 8.43 -15.25 2.20
C SER A 114 9.63 -14.36 2.58
N PRO A 115 10.02 -14.31 3.87
CA PRO A 115 11.21 -13.53 4.28
C PRO A 115 12.50 -13.99 3.58
N GLY A 116 12.64 -15.30 3.33
CA GLY A 116 13.78 -15.85 2.60
C GLY A 116 13.84 -15.37 1.16
N LEU A 117 12.69 -15.39 0.48
CA LEU A 117 12.55 -14.88 -0.89
C LEU A 117 12.83 -13.39 -0.95
N ARG A 118 12.27 -12.59 -0.03
CA ARG A 118 12.54 -11.15 0.06
C ARG A 118 14.04 -10.85 0.18
N ASN A 119 14.74 -11.59 1.05
CA ASN A 119 16.18 -11.39 1.25
C ASN A 119 17.02 -11.83 0.03
N GLN A 120 16.54 -12.80 -0.75
CA GLN A 120 17.17 -13.18 -2.01
C GLN A 120 17.01 -12.05 -3.04
N ILE A 121 15.80 -11.54 -3.22
CA ILE A 121 15.51 -10.44 -4.16
C ILE A 121 16.28 -9.17 -3.77
N ALA A 122 16.32 -8.83 -2.48
CA ALA A 122 17.04 -7.65 -1.99
C ALA A 122 18.53 -7.69 -2.33
N ARG A 123 19.19 -8.84 -2.12
CA ARG A 123 20.60 -9.03 -2.50
C ARG A 123 20.81 -8.93 -4.01
N HIS A 124 19.91 -9.52 -4.78
CA HIS A 124 19.99 -9.44 -6.23
C HIS A 124 19.80 -7.99 -6.74
N CYS A 125 18.87 -7.23 -6.14
CA CYS A 125 18.69 -5.80 -6.42
C CYS A 125 19.95 -4.99 -6.13
N GLU A 126 20.64 -5.29 -5.02
CA GLU A 126 21.91 -4.66 -4.66
C GLU A 126 23.01 -4.95 -5.70
N GLU A 127 23.08 -6.18 -6.20
CA GLU A 127 24.05 -6.60 -7.22
C GLU A 127 23.86 -5.86 -8.55
N VAL A 128 22.61 -5.64 -8.98
CA VAL A 128 22.28 -4.92 -10.23
C VAL A 128 22.13 -3.40 -10.05
N GLY A 129 22.19 -2.90 -8.81
CA GLY A 129 22.17 -1.47 -8.50
C GLY A 129 20.80 -0.78 -8.56
N ILE A 130 19.71 -1.53 -8.31
CA ILE A 130 18.35 -0.99 -8.21
C ILE A 130 17.93 -0.82 -6.74
N GLU A 131 17.23 0.27 -6.42
CA GLU A 131 16.66 0.42 -5.07
C GLU A 131 15.54 -0.60 -4.86
N PHE A 132 15.39 -1.14 -3.65
CA PHE A 132 14.41 -2.18 -3.35
C PHE A 132 13.58 -1.84 -2.12
N ALA A 133 12.26 -1.99 -2.24
CA ALA A 133 11.35 -1.95 -1.09
C ALA A 133 10.37 -3.11 -1.15
N CYS A 134 10.11 -3.70 0.02
CA CYS A 134 9.15 -4.78 0.16
C CYS A 134 8.24 -4.51 1.37
N PRO A 135 7.38 -3.48 1.27
CA PRO A 135 6.56 -3.04 2.38
C PRO A 135 5.50 -4.09 2.73
N LYS A 136 5.11 -4.13 4.01
CA LYS A 136 4.14 -5.09 4.52
C LYS A 136 3.20 -4.41 5.53
N PRO A 137 1.94 -4.10 5.17
CA PRO A 137 1.43 -3.92 3.79
C PRO A 137 1.98 -2.66 3.11
N LEU A 138 1.53 -2.30 1.89
CA LEU A 138 2.01 -1.13 1.14
C LEU A 138 1.91 0.19 1.89
N CYS A 139 0.89 0.36 2.77
CA CYS A 139 0.80 1.57 3.60
C CYS A 139 1.89 1.68 4.67
N THR A 140 2.81 0.72 4.77
CA THR A 140 4.01 0.82 5.63
C THR A 140 5.28 1.12 4.82
N LEU A 141 5.16 1.42 3.53
CA LEU A 141 6.28 1.81 2.68
C LEU A 141 7.04 3.01 3.27
N LYS A 142 8.35 2.80 3.45
CA LYS A 142 9.25 3.78 4.04
C LYS A 142 10.04 4.52 2.94
N PRO A 143 10.06 5.87 2.93
CA PRO A 143 10.84 6.65 2.00
C PRO A 143 12.32 6.73 2.46
N GLU A 144 13.05 5.61 2.35
CA GLU A 144 14.43 5.50 2.88
C GLU A 144 15.52 5.80 1.84
N THR A 145 15.21 5.63 0.55
CA THR A 145 16.17 5.75 -0.55
C THR A 145 15.69 6.78 -1.57
N LYS A 146 16.60 7.27 -2.43
CA LYS A 146 16.35 8.45 -3.26
C LYS A 146 15.13 8.28 -4.18
N PHE A 147 15.06 7.17 -4.91
CA PHE A 147 13.99 6.94 -5.88
C PHE A 147 12.70 6.46 -5.21
N ILE A 148 12.79 5.66 -4.14
CA ILE A 148 11.61 5.27 -3.33
C ILE A 148 10.97 6.50 -2.65
N SER A 149 11.77 7.41 -2.07
CA SER A 149 11.24 8.65 -1.50
C SER A 149 10.54 9.52 -2.54
N LYS A 150 11.17 9.66 -3.72
CA LYS A 150 10.57 10.40 -4.84
C LYS A 150 9.26 9.75 -5.31
N PHE A 151 9.18 8.42 -5.35
CA PHE A 151 7.94 7.70 -5.64
C PHE A 151 6.85 8.00 -4.60
N CYS A 152 7.18 7.89 -3.30
CA CYS A 152 6.24 8.19 -2.22
C CYS A 152 5.72 9.64 -2.29
N GLU A 153 6.57 10.61 -2.62
CA GLU A 153 6.19 12.02 -2.78
C GLU A 153 5.30 12.25 -4.00
N GLU A 154 5.70 11.78 -5.18
CA GLU A 154 4.98 12.03 -6.44
C GLU A 154 3.63 11.31 -6.49
N PHE A 155 3.59 10.06 -6.04
CA PHE A 155 2.38 9.21 -6.08
C PHE A 155 1.58 9.22 -4.77
N ARG A 156 2.06 9.95 -3.76
CA ARG A 156 1.43 10.07 -2.43
C ARG A 156 1.23 8.73 -1.72
N PHE A 157 2.13 7.77 -1.96
CA PHE A 157 2.14 6.47 -1.28
C PHE A 157 2.86 6.50 0.06
N GLY A 158 2.54 5.51 0.89
CA GLY A 158 3.15 5.29 2.20
C GLY A 158 2.12 5.32 3.32
N MET A 159 2.60 5.60 4.53
CA MET A 159 1.73 5.72 5.70
C MET A 159 0.70 6.84 5.50
N PRO A 160 -0.57 6.63 5.90
CA PRO A 160 -1.59 7.65 5.77
C PRO A 160 -1.17 8.96 6.44
N ARG A 161 -1.56 10.09 5.87
CA ARG A 161 -1.43 11.41 6.50
C ARG A 161 -2.69 12.19 6.25
N PHE A 162 -3.06 13.03 7.21
CA PHE A 162 -4.32 13.77 7.16
C PHE A 162 -4.10 15.25 7.45
N GLU A 163 -4.86 16.09 6.76
CA GLU A 163 -5.16 17.45 7.19
C GLU A 163 -6.55 17.43 7.82
N VAL A 164 -6.67 17.82 9.09
CA VAL A 164 -7.94 17.79 9.82
C VAL A 164 -8.29 19.19 10.32
N LYS A 165 -9.52 19.63 10.05
CA LYS A 165 -10.08 20.88 10.56
C LYS A 165 -10.97 20.58 11.75
N LEU A 166 -10.59 21.10 12.92
CA LEU A 166 -11.34 20.96 14.16
C LEU A 166 -12.13 22.23 14.48
N ASN A 167 -13.29 22.06 15.09
CA ASN A 167 -13.99 23.09 15.86
C ASN A 167 -14.26 22.51 17.25
N ASP A 168 -13.52 23.01 18.24
CA ASP A 168 -13.39 22.35 19.54
C ASP A 168 -13.03 20.86 19.36
N SER A 169 -13.87 19.94 19.84
CA SER A 169 -13.68 18.50 19.70
C SER A 169 -14.36 17.89 18.46
N THR A 170 -14.96 18.69 17.58
CA THR A 170 -15.67 18.18 16.40
C THR A 170 -14.78 18.27 15.15
N ILE A 171 -14.66 17.17 14.43
CA ILE A 171 -14.01 17.11 13.12
C ILE A 171 -14.94 17.75 12.09
N LEU A 172 -14.66 18.98 11.66
CA LEU A 172 -15.44 19.64 10.62
C LEU A 172 -15.19 19.01 9.25
N ASN A 173 -13.93 18.68 8.96
CA ASN A 173 -13.51 18.03 7.74
C ASN A 173 -12.14 17.36 7.94
N ALA A 174 -11.88 16.28 7.20
CA ALA A 174 -10.57 15.65 7.11
C ALA A 174 -10.24 15.35 5.64
N LYS A 175 -9.00 15.59 5.24
CA LYS A 175 -8.47 15.28 3.91
C LYS A 175 -7.27 14.35 4.04
N ALA A 176 -7.27 13.23 3.32
CA ALA A 176 -6.08 12.40 3.19
C ALA A 176 -5.07 13.06 2.25
N LEU A 177 -3.79 13.06 2.64
CA LEU A 177 -2.67 13.60 1.88
C LEU A 177 -1.83 12.49 1.25
N THR A 178 -1.70 11.36 1.95
CA THR A 178 -1.05 10.14 1.49
C THR A 178 -1.91 8.94 1.82
N ASP A 179 -1.82 7.90 0.98
CA ASP A 179 -2.64 6.70 1.06
C ASP A 179 -2.05 5.58 0.20
N ALA A 180 -2.52 4.34 0.38
CA ALA A 180 -2.06 3.19 -0.39
C ALA A 180 -3.16 2.47 -1.19
N CYS A 181 -4.43 2.60 -0.80
CA CYS A 181 -5.49 1.73 -1.34
C CYS A 181 -6.88 2.37 -1.48
N GLY A 182 -7.02 3.66 -1.17
CA GLY A 182 -8.26 4.43 -1.04
C GLY A 182 -8.79 4.50 0.40
N CYS A 183 -8.23 3.73 1.34
CA CYS A 183 -8.76 3.60 2.69
C CYS A 183 -8.64 4.90 3.49
N ALA A 184 -7.53 5.63 3.38
CA ALA A 184 -7.37 6.90 4.09
C ALA A 184 -8.45 7.91 3.68
N TYR A 185 -8.73 8.03 2.37
CA TYR A 185 -9.79 8.90 1.87
C TYR A 185 -11.17 8.51 2.41
N TYR A 186 -11.46 7.20 2.45
CA TYR A 186 -12.69 6.68 3.03
C TYR A 186 -12.83 7.04 4.51
N VAL A 187 -11.79 6.78 5.31
CA VAL A 187 -11.79 7.08 6.75
C VAL A 187 -11.91 8.58 6.99
N ALA A 188 -11.15 9.42 6.27
CA ALA A 188 -11.23 10.88 6.35
C ALA A 188 -12.67 11.38 6.17
N LYS A 189 -13.34 10.89 5.12
CA LYS A 189 -14.74 11.22 4.85
C LYS A 189 -15.68 10.79 5.97
N LYS A 190 -15.53 9.56 6.46
CA LYS A 190 -16.44 9.00 7.48
C LYS A 190 -16.29 9.66 8.85
N MET A 191 -15.09 10.16 9.15
CA MET A 191 -14.81 10.90 10.39
C MET A 191 -15.33 12.35 10.37
N ALA A 192 -15.79 12.87 9.23
CA ALA A 192 -16.39 14.21 9.17
C ALA A 192 -17.68 14.28 10.01
N GLY A 193 -17.77 15.29 10.89
CA GLY A 193 -18.85 15.47 11.85
C GLY A 193 -18.67 14.70 13.17
N TYR A 194 -17.64 13.86 13.30
CA TYR A 194 -17.38 13.11 14.53
C TYR A 194 -16.99 14.05 15.69
N TRP A 195 -17.58 13.84 16.87
CA TRP A 195 -17.25 14.55 18.10
C TRP A 195 -16.36 13.68 18.98
N ILE A 196 -15.15 14.16 19.26
CA ILE A 196 -14.13 13.47 20.05
C ILE A 196 -14.45 13.65 21.53
N ASP A 197 -15.05 12.62 22.13
CA ASP A 197 -15.41 12.59 23.54
C ASP A 197 -14.32 11.96 24.44
N SER A 198 -13.55 11.03 23.87
CA SER A 198 -12.50 10.25 24.51
C SER A 198 -11.54 9.69 23.46
N LYS A 199 -10.28 9.41 23.87
CA LYS A 199 -9.29 8.84 22.97
C LYS A 199 -9.67 7.41 22.53
N GLU A 200 -10.26 6.63 23.43
CA GLU A 200 -10.62 5.23 23.19
C GLU A 200 -11.75 5.09 22.17
N ASN A 201 -12.82 5.90 22.28
CA ASN A 201 -13.91 5.91 21.30
C ASN A 201 -13.42 6.42 19.94
N PHE A 202 -12.56 7.43 19.95
CA PHE A 202 -12.00 7.99 18.73
C PHE A 202 -11.17 6.96 17.95
N TRP A 203 -10.24 6.26 18.63
CA TRP A 203 -9.45 5.19 18.00
C TRP A 203 -10.34 4.07 17.48
N LYS A 204 -11.36 3.68 18.25
CA LYS A 204 -12.33 2.66 17.85
C LYS A 204 -13.09 3.07 16.59
N GLU A 205 -13.57 4.31 16.49
CA GLU A 205 -14.32 4.79 15.33
C GLU A 205 -13.45 4.77 14.06
N ILE A 206 -12.21 5.28 14.16
CA ILE A 206 -11.25 5.24 13.04
C ILE A 206 -11.02 3.80 12.57
N HIS A 207 -10.76 2.88 13.52
CA HIS A 207 -10.53 1.48 13.19
C HIS A 207 -11.78 0.81 12.59
N GLN A 208 -12.98 1.14 13.08
CA GLN A 208 -14.23 0.62 12.51
C GLN A 208 -14.43 1.04 11.05
N HIS A 209 -14.13 2.29 10.71
CA HIS A 209 -14.18 2.74 9.31
C HIS A 209 -13.09 2.09 8.45
N GLN A 210 -11.87 1.92 8.98
CA GLN A 210 -10.83 1.17 8.28
C GLN A 210 -11.28 -0.27 8.00
N CYS A 211 -11.91 -0.93 8.97
CA CYS A 211 -12.44 -2.29 8.82
C CYS A 211 -13.60 -2.39 7.83
N ALA A 212 -14.39 -1.33 7.68
CA ALA A 212 -15.47 -1.24 6.71
C ALA A 212 -14.98 -1.04 5.26
N TYR A 213 -13.73 -0.61 5.08
CA TYR A 213 -13.13 -0.43 3.76
C TYR A 213 -12.58 -1.76 3.21
N PRO A 214 -12.77 -2.08 1.91
CA PRO A 214 -12.19 -3.25 1.26
C PRO A 214 -10.68 -3.10 1.04
N CYS A 215 -9.93 -3.13 2.14
CA CYS A 215 -8.48 -2.96 2.19
C CYS A 215 -7.75 -3.94 1.25
N LEU A 216 -6.56 -3.53 0.78
CA LEU A 216 -5.65 -4.42 0.06
C LEU A 216 -4.98 -5.42 0.99
N ALA A 217 -4.83 -5.13 2.28
CA ALA A 217 -4.09 -6.01 3.17
C ALA A 217 -4.90 -7.25 3.55
N SER A 218 -4.25 -8.41 3.53
CA SER A 218 -4.84 -9.70 3.86
C SER A 218 -5.04 -9.89 5.37
N MET A 219 -6.00 -10.75 5.73
CA MET A 219 -6.24 -11.21 7.10
C MET A 219 -5.36 -12.41 7.49
N GLU A 220 -4.57 -12.95 6.55
CA GLU A 220 -3.64 -14.04 6.81
C GLU A 220 -2.58 -13.62 7.82
N ARG A 221 -2.25 -14.52 8.75
CA ARG A 221 -1.26 -14.26 9.80
C ARG A 221 0.14 -14.29 9.23
N ASP A 222 0.88 -13.20 9.41
CA ASP A 222 2.27 -13.11 9.01
C ASP A 222 3.23 -13.51 10.14
N VAL A 223 4.35 -14.14 9.79
CA VAL A 223 5.32 -14.65 10.77
C VAL A 223 6.18 -13.54 11.38
N GLU A 224 6.42 -12.44 10.66
CA GLU A 224 7.24 -11.32 11.13
C GLU A 224 6.38 -10.35 11.95
N ILE A 225 5.20 -9.97 11.43
CA ILE A 225 4.23 -9.12 12.13
C ILE A 225 3.65 -9.84 13.36
N LYS A 226 3.58 -11.18 13.34
CA LYS A 226 2.89 -12.03 14.33
C LYS A 226 1.39 -11.72 14.44
N GLU A 227 0.84 -11.13 13.40
CA GLU A 227 -0.56 -10.77 13.20
C GLU A 227 -0.79 -10.59 11.69
N SER A 228 -1.99 -10.25 11.26
CA SER A 228 -2.26 -9.97 9.86
C SER A 228 -1.74 -8.61 9.38
N PRO A 229 -1.29 -8.47 8.11
CA PRO A 229 -1.01 -7.18 7.49
C PRO A 229 -2.20 -6.20 7.59
N PHE A 230 -3.43 -6.71 7.56
CA PHE A 230 -4.64 -5.91 7.75
C PHE A 230 -4.68 -5.20 9.10
N HIS A 231 -4.40 -5.90 10.20
CA HIS A 231 -4.37 -5.28 11.53
C HIS A 231 -3.26 -4.23 11.65
N LEU A 232 -2.08 -4.50 11.06
CA LEU A 232 -1.00 -3.51 11.00
C LEU A 232 -1.44 -2.24 10.25
N GLY A 233 -2.15 -2.38 9.13
CA GLY A 233 -2.76 -1.26 8.42
C GLY A 233 -3.78 -0.49 9.26
N GLY A 234 -4.55 -1.20 10.10
CA GLY A 234 -5.47 -0.60 11.07
C GLY A 234 -4.74 0.24 12.13
N TYR A 235 -3.65 -0.27 12.69
CA TYR A 235 -2.79 0.48 13.62
C TYR A 235 -2.18 1.72 12.96
N ALA A 236 -1.67 1.58 11.73
CA ALA A 236 -1.15 2.71 10.96
C ALA A 236 -2.22 3.79 10.74
N MET A 237 -3.46 3.39 10.43
CA MET A 237 -4.58 4.31 10.22
C MET A 237 -4.94 5.09 11.49
N VAL A 238 -5.13 4.38 12.61
CA VAL A 238 -5.46 4.99 13.91
C VAL A 238 -4.35 5.95 14.35
N TYR A 239 -3.10 5.52 14.26
CA TYR A 239 -1.95 6.36 14.59
C TYR A 239 -1.93 7.63 13.74
N SER A 240 -1.99 7.48 12.42
CA SER A 240 -1.88 8.59 11.46
C SER A 240 -2.99 9.63 11.64
N PHE A 241 -4.23 9.18 11.83
CA PHE A 241 -5.34 10.10 12.05
C PHE A 241 -5.23 10.80 13.41
N SER A 242 -4.83 10.06 14.46
CA SER A 242 -4.68 10.63 15.81
C SER A 242 -3.60 11.71 15.86
N GLN A 243 -2.48 11.50 15.17
CA GLN A 243 -1.44 12.51 15.03
C GLN A 243 -1.97 13.80 14.38
N ALA A 244 -2.82 13.68 13.36
CA ALA A 244 -3.38 14.85 12.67
C ALA A 244 -4.32 15.71 13.53
N VAL A 245 -4.82 15.17 14.65
CA VAL A 245 -5.64 15.89 15.64
C VAL A 245 -4.91 16.16 16.95
N GLY A 246 -3.62 15.84 17.04
CA GLY A 246 -2.81 16.05 18.25
C GLY A 246 -3.12 15.09 19.40
N ILE A 247 -3.66 13.91 19.10
CA ILE A 247 -3.93 12.84 20.08
C ILE A 247 -2.81 11.80 19.99
N ASP A 248 -2.14 11.56 21.10
CA ASP A 248 -1.11 10.53 21.19
C ASP A 248 -1.71 9.13 21.02
N ALA A 249 -1.12 8.29 20.18
CA ALA A 249 -1.60 6.95 19.84
C ALA A 249 -0.53 5.82 19.75
N PRO A 250 0.79 6.02 19.97
CA PRO A 250 1.75 4.90 20.03
C PRO A 250 1.40 3.83 21.06
N GLU A 251 0.70 4.19 22.16
CA GLU A 251 0.20 3.24 23.15
C GLU A 251 -0.78 2.22 22.57
N PHE A 252 -1.53 2.61 21.53
CA PHE A 252 -2.46 1.72 20.83
C PHE A 252 -1.73 0.66 19.99
N ILE A 253 -0.47 0.91 19.61
CA ILE A 253 0.31 0.05 18.72
C ILE A 253 1.16 -0.94 19.53
N PRO A 254 0.98 -2.26 19.34
CA PRO A 254 1.81 -3.28 19.97
C PRO A 254 3.30 -3.04 19.71
N HIS A 255 4.14 -3.16 20.75
CA HIS A 255 5.57 -2.84 20.65
C HIS A 255 6.28 -3.54 19.48
N HIS A 256 5.97 -4.81 19.24
CA HIS A 256 6.59 -5.60 18.16
C HIS A 256 6.16 -5.17 16.74
N MET A 257 5.10 -4.38 16.59
CA MET A 257 4.65 -3.88 15.29
C MET A 257 5.22 -2.51 14.95
N ARG A 258 5.78 -1.80 15.95
CA ARG A 258 6.29 -0.43 15.77
C ARG A 258 7.42 -0.36 14.74
N GLU A 259 8.23 -1.41 14.62
CA GLU A 259 9.32 -1.45 13.63
C GLU A 259 8.85 -1.35 12.18
N PHE A 260 7.60 -1.74 11.89
CA PHE A 260 7.02 -1.66 10.56
C PHE A 260 6.49 -0.26 10.25
N LEU A 261 6.20 0.57 11.26
CA LEU A 261 5.59 1.88 11.08
C LEU A 261 6.64 2.99 11.10
N ASN A 262 6.31 4.10 10.44
CA ASN A 262 7.10 5.33 10.49
C ASN A 262 6.44 6.29 11.46
N PHE A 263 7.03 6.44 12.64
CA PHE A 263 6.62 7.51 13.55
C PHE A 263 7.19 8.83 13.02
N ALA A 264 6.36 9.87 12.96
CA ALA A 264 6.86 11.21 12.71
C ALA A 264 7.62 11.65 13.96
N ASP A 265 8.86 12.13 13.77
CA ASP A 265 9.63 12.84 14.80
C ASP A 265 9.08 14.26 15.02
#